data_AF-A0A6I3XH32-F1
#
_entry.id   AF-A0A6I3XH32-F1
#
_cell.length_a   1.000
_cell.length_b   1.000
_cell.length_c   1.000
_cell.angle_alpha   90.00
_cell.angle_beta   90.00
_cell.angle_gamma   90.00
#
_symmetry.space_group_name_H-M   'P 1'
#
loop_
_entity.id
_entity.type
_entity.pdbx_description
1 polymer ?
#
loop_
_entity_poly.entity_id
_entity_poly.type
_entity_poly.pdbx_seq_one_letter_code
_entity_poly.pdbx_strand_id
1 'polypeptide(L)'
;MPNHIAFADLEEFSRHYLKPLLIDALQVRLDAWPVALALPPDAIVDRAGSAGQRSGVPDGTIGDPCFVRTARGWTWRDHALLQWRTGGTVAHRRISEQEHRYDVFLSEQPDMAGVPRPTVDLHAVRTRYERDAVIQLGADNAACDLGAGWARLTLRWSLRLQLVATAVGRVNVVTRAKRPAPHSDAGRTGPYVTADPLAHLLNVRRLARDWERGGASLGAVQDQLVSRLAAAIEPPLAQHAASHAALRAWG
;
A
#
# COMPACT_ATOMS: atom_id res chain seq x y z
N MET A 1 0.64 34.43 -24.62
CA MET A 1 -0.14 33.21 -24.29
C MET A 1 0.84 32.13 -23.81
N PRO A 2 0.75 31.67 -22.55
CA PRO A 2 1.60 30.60 -22.07
C PRO A 2 1.17 29.29 -22.75
N ASN A 3 2.00 28.80 -23.67
CA ASN A 3 1.76 27.54 -24.36
C ASN A 3 2.01 26.39 -23.37
N HIS A 4 0.92 25.80 -22.92
CA HIS A 4 0.96 24.57 -22.15
C HIS A 4 1.52 23.47 -23.05
N ILE A 5 2.63 22.85 -22.63
CA ILE A 5 2.90 21.45 -23.00
C ILE A 5 1.78 20.67 -22.30
N ALA A 6 0.61 20.64 -22.93
CA ALA A 6 -0.44 19.74 -22.54
C ALA A 6 0.10 18.36 -22.89
N PHE A 7 0.27 17.51 -21.88
CA PHE A 7 0.17 16.08 -22.13
C PHE A 7 -1.23 15.90 -22.69
N ALA A 8 -1.37 15.89 -24.02
CA ALA A 8 -2.63 16.14 -24.71
C ALA A 8 -3.73 15.14 -24.32
N ASP A 9 -3.33 14.03 -23.69
CA ASP A 9 -4.20 13.06 -23.07
C ASP A 9 -3.51 12.42 -21.84
N LEU A 10 -4.14 12.51 -20.66
CA LEU A 10 -3.70 11.83 -19.44
C LEU A 10 -3.72 10.30 -19.63
N GLU A 11 -4.59 9.77 -20.49
CA GLU A 11 -4.65 8.36 -20.81
C GLU A 11 -3.43 7.90 -21.62
N GLU A 12 -2.96 8.72 -22.55
CA GLU A 12 -1.73 8.47 -23.29
C GLU A 12 -0.51 8.49 -22.37
N PHE A 13 -0.42 9.49 -21.48
CA PHE A 13 0.63 9.56 -20.47
C PHE A 13 0.62 8.34 -19.54
N SER A 14 -0.58 7.97 -19.11
CA SER A 14 -0.85 6.80 -18.28
C SER A 14 -0.35 5.51 -18.94
N ARG A 15 -0.62 5.32 -20.24
CA ARG A 15 -0.26 4.12 -20.99
C ARG A 15 1.24 4.03 -21.31
N HIS A 16 1.84 5.10 -21.81
CA HIS A 16 3.21 5.06 -22.34
C HIS A 16 4.30 5.29 -21.29
N TYR A 17 3.99 6.00 -20.21
CA TYR A 17 4.97 6.37 -19.18
C TYR A 17 4.61 5.75 -17.85
N LEU A 18 3.42 6.05 -17.32
CA LEU A 18 3.08 5.70 -15.95
C LEU A 18 2.99 4.19 -15.73
N LYS A 19 2.31 3.46 -16.62
CA LYS A 19 2.19 2.01 -16.53
C LYS A 19 3.56 1.30 -16.54
N PRO A 20 4.40 1.41 -17.59
CA PRO A 20 5.66 0.65 -17.64
C PRO A 20 6.69 1.13 -16.61
N LEU A 21 6.80 2.44 -16.37
CA LEU A 21 7.88 2.99 -15.56
C LEU A 21 7.59 3.01 -14.06
N LEU A 22 6.31 3.09 -13.67
CA LEU A 22 5.90 3.11 -12.27
C LEU A 22 5.10 1.87 -11.88
N ILE A 23 3.99 1.58 -12.56
CA ILE A 23 3.05 0.52 -12.14
C ILE A 23 3.70 -0.86 -12.24
N ASP A 24 4.25 -1.22 -13.40
CA ASP A 24 4.85 -2.53 -13.64
C ASP A 24 6.13 -2.71 -12.81
N ALA A 25 6.91 -1.65 -12.65
CA ALA A 25 8.10 -1.65 -11.81
C ALA A 25 7.78 -1.79 -10.32
N LEU A 26 6.66 -1.21 -9.85
CA LEU A 26 6.17 -1.36 -8.49
C LEU A 26 5.57 -2.76 -8.26
N GLN A 27 4.84 -3.31 -9.24
CA GLN A 27 4.30 -4.67 -9.22
C GLN A 27 5.40 -5.70 -8.93
N VAL A 28 6.50 -5.68 -9.69
CA VAL A 28 7.62 -6.62 -9.52
C VAL A 28 8.20 -6.60 -8.10
N ARG A 29 8.22 -5.43 -7.45
CA ARG A 29 8.72 -5.29 -6.08
C ARG A 29 7.75 -5.84 -5.05
N LEU A 30 6.45 -5.62 -5.28
CA LEU A 30 5.40 -6.11 -4.41
C LEU A 30 5.28 -7.64 -4.51
N ASP A 31 5.47 -8.20 -5.70
CA ASP A 31 5.51 -9.65 -5.92
C ASP A 31 6.68 -10.32 -5.18
N ALA A 32 7.82 -9.63 -5.07
CA ALA A 32 8.97 -10.09 -4.29
C ALA A 32 8.77 -9.99 -2.77
N TRP A 33 7.68 -9.36 -2.32
CA TRP A 33 7.39 -9.15 -0.90
C TRP A 33 5.93 -9.42 -0.54
N PRO A 34 5.47 -10.67 -0.72
CA PRO A 34 4.08 -11.02 -0.50
C PRO A 34 3.70 -10.89 0.98
N VAL A 35 2.42 -10.64 1.23
CA VAL A 35 1.85 -10.76 2.57
C VAL A 35 1.90 -12.22 3.00
N ALA A 36 2.73 -12.50 3.99
CA ALA A 36 2.87 -13.82 4.60
C ALA A 36 2.51 -13.77 6.09
N LEU A 37 1.68 -14.72 6.51
CA LEU A 37 1.39 -15.05 7.90
C LEU A 37 1.96 -16.43 8.20
N ALA A 38 2.71 -16.55 9.29
CA ALA A 38 3.27 -17.81 9.73
C ALA A 38 2.43 -18.39 10.87
N LEU A 39 2.11 -19.67 10.77
CA LEU A 39 1.51 -20.43 11.87
C LEU A 39 2.57 -20.77 12.92
N PRO A 40 2.27 -20.63 14.22
CA PRO A 40 3.07 -21.23 15.27
C PRO A 40 3.19 -22.75 15.12
N PRO A 41 4.30 -23.39 15.56
CA PRO A 41 4.52 -24.83 15.40
C PRO A 41 3.43 -25.74 16.01
N ASP A 42 2.77 -25.28 17.06
CA ASP A 42 1.73 -25.97 17.84
C ASP A 42 0.30 -25.53 17.45
N ALA A 43 0.17 -24.70 16.41
CA ALA A 43 -1.11 -24.17 15.99
C ALA A 43 -1.99 -25.22 15.29
N ILE A 44 -3.22 -25.36 15.77
CA ILE A 44 -4.26 -26.13 15.09
C ILE A 44 -5.07 -25.15 14.25
N VAL A 45 -4.98 -25.25 12.91
CA VAL A 45 -5.69 -24.36 11.98
C VAL A 45 -7.20 -24.53 12.13
N ASP A 46 -7.91 -23.41 12.28
CA ASP A 46 -9.37 -23.42 12.27
C ASP A 46 -9.87 -23.32 10.82
N ARG A 47 -10.22 -24.48 10.24
CA ARG A 47 -10.67 -24.57 8.84
C ARG A 47 -12.04 -23.93 8.61
N ALA A 48 -12.83 -23.70 9.65
CA ALA A 48 -14.12 -23.01 9.52
C ALA A 48 -13.95 -21.48 9.35
N GLY A 49 -12.78 -20.95 9.75
CA GLY A 49 -12.41 -19.55 9.58
C GLY A 49 -11.31 -19.28 8.56
N SER A 50 -10.74 -20.33 7.93
CA SER A 50 -9.68 -20.23 6.94
C SER A 50 -10.22 -20.15 5.52
N ALA A 51 -10.92 -19.08 5.17
CA ALA A 51 -10.95 -18.68 3.76
C ALA A 51 -9.66 -17.90 3.51
N GLY A 52 -8.69 -18.55 2.85
CA GLY A 52 -7.48 -17.91 2.33
C GLY A 52 -7.81 -16.90 1.22
N GLN A 53 -8.57 -15.87 1.54
CA GLN A 53 -8.84 -14.77 0.63
C GLN A 53 -7.63 -13.83 0.65
N ARG A 54 -6.59 -14.20 -0.11
CA ARG A 54 -5.76 -13.21 -0.76
C ARG A 54 -6.58 -12.61 -1.88
N SER A 55 -7.30 -11.53 -1.63
CA SER A 55 -7.57 -10.56 -2.69
C SER A 55 -8.12 -9.26 -2.14
N GLY A 56 -7.71 -8.21 -2.82
CA GLY A 56 -8.20 -6.87 -2.61
C GLY A 56 -9.50 -6.52 -3.29
N VAL A 57 -10.30 -7.50 -3.70
CA VAL A 57 -11.47 -7.31 -4.56
C VAL A 57 -12.71 -7.79 -3.79
N PRO A 58 -13.87 -7.09 -3.87
CA PRO A 58 -15.13 -7.60 -3.33
C PRO A 58 -15.39 -9.04 -3.78
N ASP A 59 -16.08 -9.83 -2.94
CA ASP A 59 -16.36 -11.24 -3.15
C ASP A 59 -16.68 -11.56 -4.63
N GLY A 60 -15.82 -12.36 -5.27
CA GLY A 60 -16.05 -12.81 -6.64
C GLY A 60 -14.83 -13.06 -7.53
N THR A 61 -13.60 -12.68 -7.14
CA THR A 61 -12.42 -13.00 -7.97
C THR A 61 -11.16 -13.17 -7.12
N ILE A 62 -10.89 -14.42 -6.73
CA ILE A 62 -9.66 -14.84 -6.05
C ILE A 62 -8.59 -14.96 -7.13
N GLY A 63 -7.63 -14.03 -7.15
CA GLY A 63 -6.50 -14.02 -8.07
C GLY A 63 -5.27 -13.44 -7.39
N ASP A 64 -4.09 -13.68 -7.97
CA ASP A 64 -2.82 -13.18 -7.44
C ASP A 64 -2.82 -11.65 -7.32
N PRO A 65 -2.16 -11.07 -6.29
CA PRO A 65 -2.18 -9.64 -6.04
C PRO A 65 -1.56 -8.87 -7.21
N CYS A 66 -2.37 -8.10 -7.92
CA CYS A 66 -1.91 -7.29 -9.06
C CYS A 66 -2.52 -5.89 -9.08
N PHE A 67 -1.89 -4.97 -9.81
CA PHE A 67 -2.45 -3.65 -10.07
C PHE A 67 -3.64 -3.75 -11.03
N VAL A 68 -4.82 -3.38 -10.54
CA VAL A 68 -6.05 -3.27 -11.32
C VAL A 68 -6.31 -1.81 -11.65
N ARG A 69 -6.64 -1.52 -12.91
CA ARG A 69 -6.99 -0.17 -13.35
C ARG A 69 -8.37 0.22 -12.81
N THR A 70 -8.48 1.46 -12.32
CA THR A 70 -9.72 2.07 -11.82
C THR A 70 -10.02 3.35 -12.61
N ALA A 71 -11.17 3.97 -12.35
CA ALA A 71 -11.55 5.23 -13.00
C ALA A 71 -10.57 6.39 -12.74
N ARG A 72 -9.73 6.31 -11.71
CA ARG A 72 -8.81 7.40 -11.30
C ARG A 72 -7.33 7.00 -11.33
N GLY A 73 -7.00 5.77 -11.73
CA GLY A 73 -5.64 5.27 -11.77
C GLY A 73 -5.54 3.76 -11.56
N TRP A 74 -4.78 3.29 -10.59
CA TRP A 74 -4.58 1.87 -10.31
C TRP A 74 -4.56 1.58 -8.82
N THR A 75 -5.02 0.39 -8.45
CA THR A 75 -4.97 -0.12 -7.08
C THR A 75 -4.37 -1.51 -7.10
N TRP A 76 -3.40 -1.75 -6.23
CA TRP A 76 -2.87 -3.07 -5.88
C TRP A 76 -3.24 -3.36 -4.43
N ARG A 77 -3.59 -4.61 -4.13
CA ARG A 77 -3.89 -5.02 -2.77
C ARG A 77 -3.60 -6.51 -2.58
N ASP A 78 -2.92 -6.81 -1.48
CA ASP A 78 -2.64 -8.16 -0.99
C ASP A 78 -3.12 -8.27 0.45
N HIS A 79 -3.70 -9.41 0.79
CA HIS A 79 -4.39 -9.60 2.05
C HIS A 79 -4.20 -11.04 2.51
N ALA A 80 -3.93 -11.24 3.79
CA ALA A 80 -3.90 -12.58 4.37
C ALA A 80 -4.64 -12.58 5.69
N LEU A 81 -5.44 -13.61 5.90
CA LEU A 81 -6.15 -13.90 7.13
C LEU A 81 -5.77 -15.30 7.58
N LEU A 82 -5.43 -15.43 8.86
CA LEU A 82 -5.09 -16.70 9.49
C LEU A 82 -5.87 -16.83 10.78
N GLN A 83 -6.56 -17.96 10.94
CA GLN A 83 -7.26 -18.32 12.16
C GLN A 83 -6.75 -19.65 12.66
N TRP A 84 -6.39 -19.70 13.94
CA TRP A 84 -5.84 -20.91 14.55
C TRP A 84 -6.15 -20.96 16.03
N ARG A 85 -5.94 -22.13 16.63
CA ARG A 85 -6.05 -22.32 18.07
C ARG A 85 -4.84 -23.02 18.65
N THR A 86 -4.61 -22.83 19.94
CA THR A 86 -3.70 -23.69 20.72
C THR A 86 -4.48 -24.87 21.31
N GLY A 87 -3.81 -25.99 21.51
CA GLY A 87 -4.37 -27.13 22.26
C GLY A 87 -4.27 -26.93 23.77
N GLY A 88 -4.93 -27.82 24.54
CA GLY A 88 -4.85 -27.87 26.00
C GLY A 88 -6.13 -27.45 26.72
N THR A 89 -6.09 -27.51 28.06
CA THR A 89 -7.19 -27.14 28.96
C THR A 89 -7.53 -25.65 28.92
N VAL A 90 -6.53 -24.80 28.63
CA VAL A 90 -6.72 -23.41 28.28
C VAL A 90 -6.30 -23.25 26.82
N ALA A 91 -7.28 -23.00 25.95
CA ALA A 91 -7.08 -22.85 24.52
C ALA A 91 -7.22 -21.38 24.12
N HIS A 92 -6.27 -20.90 23.33
CA HIS A 92 -6.37 -19.61 22.66
C HIS A 92 -6.99 -19.81 21.29
N ARG A 93 -7.94 -18.96 20.90
CA ARG A 93 -8.40 -18.79 19.52
C ARG A 93 -7.84 -17.48 18.99
N ARG A 94 -6.97 -17.59 18.00
CA ARG A 94 -6.19 -16.47 17.45
C ARG A 94 -6.64 -16.15 16.04
N ILE A 95 -6.63 -14.85 15.74
CA ILE A 95 -6.82 -14.31 14.39
C ILE A 95 -5.67 -13.36 14.11
N SER A 96 -4.95 -13.59 13.02
CA SER A 96 -4.04 -12.60 12.42
C SER A 96 -4.58 -12.20 11.07
N GLU A 97 -4.64 -10.91 10.82
CA GLU A 97 -4.99 -10.36 9.52
C GLU A 97 -3.95 -9.33 9.12
N GLN A 98 -3.50 -9.37 7.87
CA GLN A 98 -2.58 -8.40 7.32
C GLN A 98 -3.05 -7.99 5.93
N GLU A 99 -3.08 -6.68 5.70
CA GLU A 99 -3.39 -6.10 4.40
C GLU A 99 -2.29 -5.14 3.99
N HIS A 100 -1.86 -5.23 2.74
CA HIS A 100 -1.08 -4.22 2.06
C HIS A 100 -1.91 -3.66 0.90
N ARG A 101 -1.92 -2.34 0.72
CA ARG A 101 -2.63 -1.67 -0.36
C ARG A 101 -1.79 -0.53 -0.91
N TYR A 102 -1.76 -0.40 -2.23
CA TYR A 102 -1.11 0.68 -2.94
C TYR A 102 -2.09 1.28 -3.94
N ASP A 103 -2.32 2.58 -3.87
CA ASP A 103 -3.17 3.31 -4.80
C ASP A 103 -2.31 4.34 -5.55
N VAL A 104 -2.40 4.33 -6.88
CA VAL A 104 -1.77 5.32 -7.75
C VAL A 104 -2.86 6.09 -8.46
N PHE A 105 -2.94 7.39 -8.23
CA PHE A 105 -3.88 8.28 -8.89
C PHE A 105 -3.15 9.19 -9.88
N LEU A 106 -3.78 9.44 -11.01
CA LEU A 106 -3.34 10.43 -11.98
C LEU A 106 -4.37 11.55 -12.02
N SER A 107 -3.90 12.80 -11.88
CA SER A 107 -4.75 13.98 -11.91
C SER A 107 -3.97 15.21 -12.40
N GLU A 108 -4.66 16.33 -12.55
CA GLU A 108 -4.02 17.63 -12.67
C GLU A 108 -4.17 18.40 -11.36
N GLN A 109 -3.06 18.91 -10.82
CA GLN A 109 -3.05 19.73 -9.62
C GLN A 109 -2.28 21.02 -9.88
N PRO A 110 -2.73 22.17 -9.35
CA PRO A 110 -1.99 23.42 -9.49
C PRO A 110 -0.61 23.33 -8.81
N ASP A 111 0.41 23.89 -9.44
CA ASP A 111 1.71 24.14 -8.81
C ASP A 111 1.67 25.37 -7.87
N MET A 112 2.82 25.76 -7.33
CA MET A 112 2.93 26.94 -6.45
C MET A 112 2.57 28.26 -7.15
N ALA A 113 2.58 28.29 -8.49
CA ALA A 113 2.16 29.43 -9.29
C ALA A 113 0.69 29.31 -9.76
N GLY A 114 -0.04 28.29 -9.29
CA GLY A 114 -1.43 28.05 -9.66
C GLY A 114 -1.60 27.36 -11.03
N VAL A 115 -0.52 26.97 -11.70
CA VAL A 115 -0.59 26.37 -13.03
C VAL A 115 -0.94 24.89 -12.90
N PRO A 116 -1.99 24.38 -13.57
CA PRO A 116 -2.32 22.95 -13.56
C PRO A 116 -1.16 22.12 -14.12
N ARG A 117 -0.73 21.11 -13.37
CA ARG A 117 0.33 20.18 -13.75
C ARG A 117 -0.13 18.73 -13.60
N PRO A 118 0.25 17.84 -14.53
CA PRO A 118 0.10 16.41 -14.34
C PRO A 118 0.75 15.99 -13.04
N THR A 119 -0.01 15.27 -12.24
CA THR A 119 0.34 14.90 -10.88
C THR A 119 -0.01 13.45 -10.65
N VAL A 120 0.98 12.69 -10.19
CA VAL A 120 0.81 11.31 -9.76
C VAL A 120 0.84 11.28 -8.24
N ASP A 121 -0.24 10.81 -7.64
CA ASP A 121 -0.34 10.60 -6.19
C ASP A 121 -0.29 9.09 -5.90
N LEU A 122 0.76 8.65 -5.21
CA LEU A 122 0.94 7.28 -4.77
C LEU A 122 0.71 7.20 -3.26
N HIS A 123 -0.18 6.33 -2.83
CA HIS A 123 -0.48 6.05 -1.44
C HIS A 123 -0.22 4.60 -1.13
N ALA A 124 0.40 4.33 0.01
CA ALA A 124 0.56 2.98 0.51
C ALA A 124 0.00 2.88 1.93
N VAL A 125 -0.68 1.78 2.20
CA VAL A 125 -1.25 1.43 3.50
C VAL A 125 -0.89 0.00 3.83
N ARG A 126 -0.45 -0.23 5.07
CA ARG A 126 -0.31 -1.55 5.66
C ARG A 126 -1.10 -1.61 6.94
N THR A 127 -2.00 -2.58 7.05
CA THR A 127 -2.76 -2.86 8.27
C THR A 127 -2.37 -4.22 8.81
N ARG A 128 -2.19 -4.31 10.13
CA ARG A 128 -2.04 -5.56 10.87
C ARG A 128 -3.09 -5.58 11.98
N TYR A 129 -3.87 -6.65 12.04
CA TYR A 129 -4.82 -6.91 13.10
C TYR A 129 -4.51 -8.25 13.75
N GLU A 130 -4.63 -8.28 15.07
CA GLU A 130 -4.46 -9.46 15.89
C GLU A 130 -5.59 -9.54 16.88
N ARG A 131 -6.09 -10.75 17.10
CA ARG A 131 -7.06 -11.05 18.15
C ARG A 131 -6.66 -12.34 18.85
N ASP A 132 -6.91 -12.35 20.15
CA ASP A 132 -6.80 -13.53 21.00
C ASP A 132 -8.06 -13.66 21.84
N ALA A 133 -8.70 -14.81 21.81
CA ALA A 133 -9.79 -15.17 22.70
C ALA A 133 -9.39 -16.40 23.51
N VAL A 134 -9.53 -16.34 24.82
CA VAL A 134 -9.09 -17.38 25.74
C VAL A 134 -10.30 -18.18 26.19
N ILE A 135 -10.24 -19.49 26.05
CA ILE A 135 -11.30 -20.41 26.45
C ILE A 135 -10.70 -21.48 27.33
N GLN A 136 -11.32 -21.75 28.47
CA GLN A 136 -10.96 -22.86 29.34
C GLN A 136 -11.99 -23.99 29.21
N LEU A 137 -11.51 -25.22 29.05
CA LEU A 137 -12.36 -26.41 29.13
C LEU A 137 -12.47 -26.85 30.60
N GLY A 138 -13.70 -26.91 31.10
CA GLY A 138 -14.04 -27.44 32.42
C GLY A 138 -13.87 -28.95 32.50
N ALA A 139 -14.02 -29.51 33.70
CA ALA A 139 -13.91 -30.96 33.95
C ALA A 139 -14.99 -31.79 33.20
N ASP A 140 -16.09 -31.15 32.82
CA ASP A 140 -17.19 -31.67 32.01
C ASP A 140 -17.03 -31.40 30.51
N ASN A 141 -15.86 -30.93 30.07
CA ASN A 141 -15.58 -30.39 28.73
C ASN A 141 -16.45 -29.17 28.34
N ALA A 142 -17.14 -28.52 29.28
CA ALA A 142 -17.83 -27.27 28.98
C ALA A 142 -16.81 -26.14 28.76
N ALA A 143 -17.02 -25.34 27.71
CA ALA A 143 -16.16 -24.21 27.40
C ALA A 143 -16.56 -22.98 28.23
N CYS A 144 -15.64 -22.47 29.06
CA CYS A 144 -15.74 -21.21 29.77
C CYS A 144 -14.94 -20.13 29.00
N ASP A 145 -15.60 -19.04 28.64
CA ASP A 145 -14.96 -17.89 27.99
C ASP A 145 -14.22 -17.03 29.04
N LEU A 146 -12.90 -16.91 28.89
CA LEU A 146 -12.03 -16.09 29.73
C LEU A 146 -11.77 -14.70 29.12
N GLY A 147 -12.50 -14.35 28.07
CA GLY A 147 -12.46 -13.05 27.43
C GLY A 147 -11.54 -13.02 26.20
N ALA A 148 -11.51 -11.86 25.56
CA ALA A 148 -10.74 -11.63 24.35
C ALA A 148 -10.04 -10.28 24.37
N GLY A 149 -8.87 -10.21 23.73
CA GLY A 149 -8.13 -9.00 23.44
C GLY A 149 -7.90 -8.87 21.95
N TRP A 150 -7.85 -7.65 21.45
CA TRP A 150 -7.53 -7.36 20.06
C TRP A 150 -6.67 -6.12 19.95
N ALA A 151 -5.91 -6.04 18.86
CA ALA A 151 -5.07 -4.91 18.54
C ALA A 151 -4.95 -4.74 17.03
N ARG A 152 -4.85 -3.49 16.59
CA ARG A 152 -4.69 -3.08 15.20
C ARG A 152 -3.59 -2.05 15.07
N LEU A 153 -2.80 -2.17 14.02
CA LEU A 153 -1.79 -1.19 13.62
C LEU A 153 -1.99 -0.83 12.14
N THR A 154 -2.06 0.46 11.84
CA THR A 154 -2.08 1.00 10.48
C THR A 154 -0.85 1.87 10.25
N LEU A 155 -0.07 1.50 9.26
CA LEU A 155 1.07 2.25 8.73
C LEU A 155 0.70 2.81 7.36
N ARG A 156 1.09 4.04 7.08
CA ARG A 156 0.83 4.64 5.77
C ARG A 156 1.88 5.66 5.38
N TRP A 157 2.06 5.84 4.08
CA TRP A 157 2.80 6.96 3.51
C TRP A 157 2.15 7.38 2.19
N SER A 158 2.46 8.59 1.75
CA SER A 158 2.04 9.12 0.45
C SER A 158 3.19 9.82 -0.23
N LEU A 159 3.27 9.69 -1.55
CA LEU A 159 4.24 10.33 -2.41
C LEU A 159 3.50 11.00 -3.56
N ARG A 160 3.67 12.32 -3.67
CA ARG A 160 3.19 13.11 -4.80
C ARG A 160 4.36 13.39 -5.74
N LEU A 161 4.15 13.16 -7.03
CA LEU A 161 5.06 13.50 -8.12
C LEU A 161 4.34 14.48 -9.04
N GLN A 162 4.84 15.72 -9.14
CA GLN A 162 4.28 16.74 -10.01
C GLN A 162 5.25 17.04 -11.15
N LEU A 163 4.77 16.95 -12.38
CA LEU A 163 5.57 17.15 -13.58
C LEU A 163 5.52 18.62 -13.99
N VAL A 164 6.65 19.31 -13.89
CA VAL A 164 6.76 20.76 -14.15
C VAL A 164 7.65 20.99 -15.37
N ALA A 165 7.06 21.42 -16.47
CA ALA A 165 7.80 21.89 -17.63
C ALA A 165 8.42 23.27 -17.34
N THR A 166 9.71 23.39 -17.62
CA THR A 166 10.49 24.63 -17.53
C THR A 166 10.35 25.44 -18.83
N ALA A 167 10.70 26.72 -18.78
CA ALA A 167 10.70 27.62 -19.94
C ALA A 167 11.61 27.14 -21.09
N VAL A 168 12.60 26.30 -20.79
CA VAL A 168 13.55 25.73 -21.77
C VAL A 168 13.08 24.37 -22.30
N GLY A 169 11.83 23.97 -22.01
CA GLY A 169 11.24 22.72 -22.48
C GLY A 169 11.68 21.46 -21.73
N ARG A 170 12.51 21.57 -20.68
CA ARG A 170 12.85 20.45 -19.79
C ARG A 170 11.72 20.18 -18.80
N VAL A 171 11.51 18.93 -18.42
CA VAL A 171 10.51 18.56 -17.40
C VAL A 171 11.21 18.16 -16.10
N ASN A 172 10.87 18.84 -15.02
CA ASN A 172 11.32 18.51 -13.68
C ASN A 172 10.23 17.73 -12.95
N VAL A 173 10.61 16.69 -12.21
CA VAL A 173 9.70 15.98 -11.30
C VAL A 173 9.85 16.54 -9.90
N VAL A 174 8.86 17.30 -9.44
CA VAL A 174 8.81 17.81 -8.06
C VAL A 174 8.18 16.73 -7.18
N THR A 175 8.90 16.30 -6.14
CA THR A 175 8.42 15.28 -5.21
C THR A 175 8.00 15.86 -3.87
N ARG A 176 6.90 15.34 -3.31
CA ARG A 176 6.48 15.62 -1.94
C ARG A 176 6.08 14.33 -1.27
N ALA A 177 6.81 13.93 -0.24
CA ALA A 177 6.49 12.76 0.55
C ALA A 177 5.90 13.15 1.89
N LYS A 178 4.95 12.35 2.37
CA LYS A 178 4.37 12.47 3.71
C LYS A 178 4.26 11.08 4.32
N ARG A 179 4.75 10.96 5.54
CA ARG A 179 4.63 9.74 6.35
C ARG A 179 4.08 10.15 7.72
N PRO A 180 2.76 10.03 7.94
CA PRO A 180 2.18 10.28 9.26
C PRO A 180 2.66 9.22 10.26
N ALA A 181 2.54 9.53 11.55
CA ALA A 181 2.83 8.59 12.61
C ALA A 181 1.95 7.32 12.50
N PRO A 182 2.46 6.15 12.91
CA PRO A 182 1.66 4.94 13.02
C PRO A 182 0.40 5.17 13.84
N HIS A 183 -0.72 4.62 13.39
CA HIS A 183 -1.97 4.63 14.13
C HIS A 183 -2.22 3.24 14.71
N SER A 184 -2.44 3.16 16.02
CA SER A 184 -2.74 1.92 16.73
C SER A 184 -4.04 2.03 17.50
N ASP A 185 -4.75 0.92 17.58
CA ASP A 185 -6.03 0.78 18.24
C ASP A 185 -6.09 -0.60 18.90
N ALA A 186 -6.71 -0.70 20.08
CA ALA A 186 -6.77 -1.96 20.83
C ALA A 186 -7.92 -1.96 21.83
N GLY A 187 -8.37 -3.16 22.20
CA GLY A 187 -9.45 -3.33 23.16
C GLY A 187 -9.51 -4.74 23.73
N ARG A 188 -10.40 -4.91 24.71
CA ARG A 188 -10.66 -6.20 25.34
C ARG A 188 -12.13 -6.36 25.74
N THR A 189 -12.57 -7.60 25.87
CA THR A 189 -13.89 -8.00 26.35
C THR A 189 -13.73 -9.09 27.41
N GLY A 190 -14.55 -9.04 28.47
CA GLY A 190 -14.49 -10.02 29.55
C GLY A 190 -13.18 -9.95 30.37
N PRO A 191 -12.87 -11.00 31.16
CA PRO A 191 -11.73 -11.02 32.08
C PRO A 191 -10.38 -11.30 31.40
N TYR A 192 -10.21 -10.82 30.16
CA TYR A 192 -9.05 -11.12 29.31
C TYR A 192 -7.73 -10.94 30.07
N VAL A 193 -6.87 -11.96 29.96
CA VAL A 193 -5.73 -12.20 30.85
C VAL A 193 -4.66 -11.11 30.86
N THR A 194 -4.64 -10.22 29.87
CA THR A 194 -3.62 -9.17 29.74
C THR A 194 -4.21 -7.78 29.96
N ALA A 195 -3.48 -6.94 30.70
CA ALA A 195 -3.86 -5.55 30.95
C ALA A 195 -3.70 -4.64 29.72
N ASP A 196 -2.70 -4.92 28.87
CA ASP A 196 -2.43 -4.20 27.62
C ASP A 196 -2.42 -5.16 26.41
N PRO A 197 -3.55 -5.29 25.69
CA PRO A 197 -3.64 -6.12 24.50
C PRO A 197 -2.73 -5.64 23.36
N LEU A 198 -2.44 -4.34 23.24
CA LEU A 198 -1.62 -3.81 22.15
C LEU A 198 -0.18 -4.32 22.26
N ALA A 199 0.43 -4.16 23.43
CA ALA A 199 1.80 -4.62 23.67
C ALA A 199 1.92 -6.15 23.61
N HIS A 200 0.88 -6.88 24.02
CA HIS A 200 0.83 -8.34 23.98
C HIS A 200 0.72 -8.90 22.57
N LEU A 201 -0.13 -8.29 21.74
CA LEU A 201 -0.48 -8.83 20.43
C LEU A 201 0.40 -8.29 19.30
N LEU A 202 0.85 -7.03 19.39
CA LEU A 202 1.55 -6.35 18.30
C LEU A 202 2.89 -5.78 18.75
N ASN A 203 3.96 -6.21 18.06
CA ASN A 203 5.25 -5.51 18.15
C ASN A 203 5.29 -4.35 17.14
N VAL A 204 4.69 -3.21 17.54
CA VAL A 204 4.55 -2.01 16.68
C VAL A 204 5.89 -1.55 16.12
N ARG A 205 6.95 -1.51 16.94
CA ARG A 205 8.28 -1.06 16.53
C ARG A 205 8.88 -1.97 15.45
N ARG A 206 8.77 -3.28 15.63
CA ARG A 206 9.24 -4.25 14.63
C ARG A 206 8.46 -4.11 13.33
N LEU A 207 7.13 -4.08 13.39
CA LEU A 207 6.27 -3.97 12.21
C LEU A 207 6.54 -2.69 11.40
N ALA A 208 6.75 -1.56 12.10
CA ALA A 208 7.12 -0.30 11.45
C ALA A 208 8.50 -0.39 10.76
N ARG A 209 9.52 -0.94 11.43
CA ARG A 209 10.86 -1.10 10.85
C ARG A 209 10.86 -2.06 9.66
N ASP A 210 10.13 -3.16 9.76
CA ASP A 210 10.00 -4.13 8.68
C ASP A 210 9.32 -3.48 7.46
N TRP A 211 8.32 -2.63 7.69
CA TRP A 211 7.70 -1.84 6.62
C TRP A 211 8.66 -0.89 5.92
N GLU A 212 9.49 -0.19 6.70
CA GLU A 212 10.45 0.80 6.18
C GLU A 212 11.61 0.18 5.40
N ARG A 213 12.00 -1.05 5.72
CA ARG A 213 13.04 -1.81 5.02
C ARG A 213 12.54 -2.57 3.80
N GLY A 214 11.24 -2.55 3.57
CA GLY A 214 10.58 -3.23 2.46
C GLY A 214 11.02 -2.76 1.08
N GLY A 215 10.94 -3.65 0.09
CA GLY A 215 11.25 -3.35 -1.32
C GLY A 215 10.33 -2.29 -1.95
N ALA A 216 9.16 -2.04 -1.35
CA ALA A 216 8.20 -1.01 -1.74
C ALA A 216 8.00 0.05 -0.63
N SER A 217 8.98 0.26 0.24
CA SER A 217 8.95 1.35 1.22
C SER A 217 9.02 2.72 0.52
N LEU A 218 8.63 3.79 1.23
CA LEU A 218 8.70 5.16 0.70
C LEU A 218 10.10 5.50 0.14
N GLY A 219 11.16 5.18 0.88
CA GLY A 219 12.53 5.43 0.44
C GLY A 219 12.89 4.64 -0.82
N ALA A 220 12.56 3.34 -0.86
CA ALA A 220 12.82 2.48 -2.02
C ALA A 220 12.08 2.95 -3.29
N VAL A 221 10.85 3.44 -3.12
CA VAL A 221 10.06 4.02 -4.21
C VAL A 221 10.64 5.35 -4.66
N GLN A 222 11.04 6.23 -3.73
CA GLN A 222 11.63 7.53 -4.05
C GLN A 222 12.95 7.39 -4.80
N ASP A 223 13.90 6.61 -4.29
CA ASP A 223 15.27 6.58 -4.82
C ASP A 223 15.33 6.00 -6.24
N GLN A 224 14.50 5.00 -6.54
CA GLN A 224 14.66 4.21 -7.77
C GLN A 224 13.54 4.40 -8.79
N LEU A 225 12.28 4.59 -8.37
CA LEU A 225 11.16 4.72 -9.33
C LEU A 225 11.00 6.16 -9.81
N VAL A 226 11.15 7.15 -8.91
CA VAL A 226 11.09 8.57 -9.30
C VAL A 226 12.26 8.93 -10.20
N SER A 227 13.48 8.49 -9.87
CA SER A 227 14.68 8.77 -10.67
C SER A 227 14.57 8.20 -12.09
N ARG A 228 13.99 7.00 -12.24
CA ARG A 228 13.72 6.40 -13.56
C ARG A 228 12.61 7.10 -14.32
N LEU A 229 11.53 7.48 -13.64
CA LEU A 229 10.44 8.24 -14.25
C LEU A 229 10.94 9.59 -14.76
N ALA A 230 11.73 10.31 -13.95
CA ALA A 230 12.33 11.58 -14.34
C ALA A 230 13.25 11.42 -15.57
N ALA A 231 14.14 10.44 -15.56
CA ALA A 231 15.08 10.20 -16.67
C ALA A 231 14.39 9.76 -17.98
N ALA A 232 13.31 8.99 -17.90
CA ALA A 232 12.61 8.49 -19.09
C ALA A 232 11.68 9.53 -19.73
N ILE A 233 11.24 10.53 -18.96
CA ILE A 233 10.33 11.57 -19.43
C ILE A 233 11.09 12.75 -20.09
N GLU A 234 12.36 12.97 -19.76
CA GLU A 234 13.18 14.04 -20.35
C GLU A 234 13.31 13.95 -21.90
N PRO A 235 13.66 12.81 -22.52
CA PRO A 235 13.95 12.77 -23.96
C PRO A 235 12.73 12.97 -24.90
N PRO A 236 11.58 12.29 -24.69
CA PRO A 236 10.41 12.43 -25.58
C PRO A 236 9.73 13.79 -25.49
N LEU A 237 9.81 14.45 -24.33
CA LEU A 237 9.23 15.77 -24.12
C LEU A 237 10.16 16.89 -24.60
N ALA A 238 11.48 16.72 -24.53
CA ALA A 238 12.42 17.62 -25.18
C ALA A 238 12.21 17.64 -26.70
N GLN A 239 11.89 16.49 -27.32
CA GLN A 239 11.53 16.40 -28.74
C GLN A 239 10.21 17.11 -29.06
N HIS A 240 9.17 16.95 -28.24
CA HIS A 240 7.91 17.68 -28.42
C HIS A 240 8.06 19.21 -28.24
N ALA A 241 8.85 19.65 -27.26
CA ALA A 241 9.15 21.07 -27.05
C ALA A 241 9.97 21.66 -28.21
N ALA A 242 10.93 20.91 -28.77
CA ALA A 242 11.74 21.32 -29.91
C ALA A 242 10.93 21.42 -31.22
N SER A 243 10.08 20.44 -31.50
CA SER A 243 9.17 20.47 -32.67
C SER A 243 8.21 21.67 -32.62
N HIS A 244 7.75 22.04 -31.42
CA HIS A 244 6.88 23.19 -31.22
C HIS A 244 7.63 24.55 -31.30
N ALA A 245 8.92 24.59 -30.96
CA ALA A 245 9.76 25.77 -31.15
C ALA A 245 10.08 26.00 -32.64
N ALA A 246 10.33 24.93 -33.40
CA ALA A 246 10.58 24.99 -34.84
C ALA A 246 9.37 25.53 -35.62
N LEU A 247 8.14 25.11 -35.27
CA LEU A 247 6.90 25.60 -35.89
C LEU A 247 6.64 27.10 -35.63
N ARG A 248 7.17 27.68 -34.54
CA ARG A 248 7.07 29.11 -34.24
C ARG A 248 8.13 29.98 -34.91
N ALA A 249 9.24 29.38 -35.37
CA ALA A 249 10.27 30.11 -36.10
C ALA A 249 9.93 30.28 -37.61
N TRP A 250 8.83 29.65 -38.06
CA TRP A 250 8.42 29.57 -39.47
C TRP A 250 7.05 30.22 -39.75
N GLY A 251 6.45 30.93 -38.78
CA GLY A 251 5.21 31.70 -38.93
C GLY A 251 5.32 33.06 -38.26
#